data_AF-C4TBL1-F1
#
_entry.id   AF-C4TBL1-F1
#
_cell.length_a   1.000
_cell.length_b   1.000
_cell.length_c   1.000
_cell.angle_alpha   90.00
_cell.angle_beta   90.00
_cell.angle_gamma   90.00
#
_symmetry.space_group_name_H-M   'P 1'
#
loop_
_entity.id
_entity.type
_entity.pdbx_description
1 polymer ?
#
loop_
_entity_poly.entity_id
_entity_poly.type
_entity_poly.pdbx_seq_one_letter_code
_entity_poly.pdbx_strand_id
1 'polypeptide(L)'
;HTQAAAGVAGVIKMVMAMRHGQLPVTLHVDEPSPHVDWSAGDVRLLTEPVAWPGEGRVRRAGVSSFGVSGTNAHLILEEAPAVAPVPAPAMDLPGPVPWVVSGRDAAGVRGQAARLAEFARGQRAAGPTGREWIAGVAVGLAGRAALEQRAVVVGADVEELLAGLDELAAVEQSPPATADPGIVFVFPGQGGQWVGMGRELLGSWPVFAERMAVCERALAPFVDWSLVEVLTGSDEAWVGRVDVVQPVLWAVMVSLAEVWRAAGVVPDAVVG
;
A
#
# COMPACT_ATOMS: atom_id res chain seq x y z
N HIS A 1 21.13 28.21 13.47
CA HIS A 1 20.63 27.71 14.77
C HIS A 1 19.11 27.85 14.80
N THR A 2 18.34 26.76 14.83
CA THR A 2 16.86 26.76 14.74
C THR A 2 16.16 26.92 16.11
N GLN A 3 16.82 27.57 17.07
CA GLN A 3 16.30 27.84 18.42
C GLN A 3 15.72 26.58 19.09
N ALA A 4 14.44 26.58 19.47
CA ALA A 4 13.77 25.47 20.13
C ALA A 4 13.84 24.15 19.33
N ALA A 5 13.98 24.21 18.00
CA ALA A 5 14.11 23.03 17.14
C ALA A 5 15.57 22.55 16.98
N ALA A 6 16.55 23.17 17.63
CA ALA A 6 17.97 22.85 17.43
C ALA A 6 18.31 21.43 17.89
N GLY A 7 17.80 21.01 19.06
CA GLY A 7 18.03 19.66 19.59
C GLY A 7 17.49 18.58 18.64
N VAL A 8 16.23 18.70 18.23
CA VAL A 8 15.60 17.72 17.32
C VAL A 8 16.21 17.74 15.92
N ALA A 9 16.67 18.90 15.42
CA ALA A 9 17.43 18.96 14.18
C ALA A 9 18.73 18.14 14.25
N GLY A 10 19.44 18.18 15.39
CA GLY A 10 20.60 17.32 15.66
C GLY A 10 20.25 15.83 15.67
N VAL A 11 19.11 15.47 16.27
CA VAL A 11 18.60 14.08 16.25
C VAL A 11 18.31 13.63 14.82
N ILE A 12 17.57 14.43 14.03
CA ILE A 12 17.25 14.11 12.63
C ILE A 12 18.53 13.92 11.82
N LYS A 13 19.51 14.82 11.96
CA LYS A 13 20.83 14.70 11.30
C LYS A 13 21.47 13.35 11.58
N MET A 14 21.54 12.95 12.87
CA MET A 14 22.23 11.72 13.25
C MET A 14 21.45 10.46 12.85
N VAL A 15 20.12 10.48 12.91
CA VAL A 15 19.28 9.37 12.39
C VAL A 15 19.49 9.18 10.89
N MET A 16 19.54 10.27 10.12
CA MET A 16 19.81 10.19 8.68
C MET A 16 21.25 9.71 8.40
N ALA A 17 22.23 10.19 9.17
CA ALA A 17 23.61 9.73 9.06
C ALA A 17 23.75 8.22 9.30
N MET A 18 23.03 7.67 10.28
CA MET A 18 22.99 6.23 10.54
C MET A 18 22.32 5.47 9.39
N ARG A 19 21.16 5.93 8.90
CA ARG A 19 20.44 5.30 7.77
C ARG A 19 21.27 5.24 6.49
N HIS A 20 22.06 6.27 6.22
CA HIS A 20 22.91 6.34 5.03
C HIS A 20 24.33 5.83 5.25
N GLY A 21 24.69 5.44 6.49
CA GLY A 21 26.03 4.98 6.81
C GLY A 21 27.13 6.01 6.52
N GLN A 22 26.82 7.30 6.66
CA GLN A 22 27.74 8.39 6.35
C GLN A 22 27.54 9.57 7.31
N LEU A 23 28.62 10.07 7.87
CA LEU A 23 28.64 11.29 8.68
C LEU A 23 28.79 12.51 7.75
N PRO A 24 27.83 13.46 7.77
CA PRO A 24 27.88 14.64 6.93
C PRO A 24 28.85 15.69 7.47
N VAL A 25 29.39 16.48 6.56
CA VAL A 25 30.30 17.61 6.83
C VAL A 25 29.68 18.66 7.76
N THR A 26 30.51 19.26 8.61
CA THR A 26 30.23 20.54 9.28
C THR A 26 30.79 21.68 8.43
N LEU A 27 29.93 22.64 8.09
CA LEU A 27 30.30 23.76 7.22
C LEU A 27 30.97 24.89 8.01
N HIS A 28 31.64 25.79 7.28
CA HIS A 28 32.30 27.00 7.81
C HIS A 28 33.42 26.70 8.82
N VAL A 29 34.15 25.62 8.58
CA VAL A 29 35.39 25.30 9.29
C VAL A 29 36.55 25.48 8.32
N ASP A 30 36.97 26.73 8.12
CA ASP A 30 38.16 27.03 7.32
C ASP A 30 39.45 26.68 8.11
N GLU A 31 39.46 27.04 9.40
CA GLU A 31 40.48 26.66 10.38
C GLU A 31 39.80 26.34 11.73
N PRO A 32 40.20 25.27 12.44
CA PRO A 32 39.67 24.97 13.78
C PRO A 32 39.95 26.12 14.77
N SER A 33 39.03 26.38 15.71
CA SER A 33 39.20 27.45 16.70
C SER A 33 40.49 27.27 17.52
N PRO A 34 41.34 28.30 17.66
CA PRO A 34 42.58 28.22 18.43
C PRO A 34 42.35 28.20 19.96
N HIS A 35 41.11 28.44 20.40
CA HIS A 35 40.74 28.44 21.82
C HIS A 35 40.44 27.03 22.36
N VAL A 36 40.58 25.99 21.53
CA VAL A 36 40.40 24.59 21.90
C VAL A 36 41.69 23.85 21.55
N ASP A 37 42.23 23.10 22.50
CA ASP A 37 43.34 22.19 22.22
C ASP A 37 42.81 20.91 21.56
N TRP A 38 42.81 20.90 20.22
CA TRP A 38 42.37 19.76 19.42
C TRP A 38 43.35 18.58 19.44
N SER A 39 44.58 18.77 19.96
CA SER A 39 45.59 17.71 20.00
C SER A 39 45.49 16.82 21.24
N ALA A 40 44.86 17.32 22.31
CA ALA A 40 44.78 16.64 23.60
C ALA A 40 43.70 15.56 23.72
N GLY A 41 42.90 15.29 22.68
CA GLY A 41 41.80 14.31 22.78
C GLY A 41 41.40 13.66 21.46
N ASP A 42 40.48 12.69 21.55
CA ASP A 42 40.01 11.88 20.42
C ASP A 42 38.84 12.53 19.63
N VAL A 43 38.76 13.86 19.64
CA VAL A 43 37.68 14.62 18.99
C VAL A 43 38.19 15.28 17.71
N ARG A 44 37.48 15.03 16.60
CA ARG A 44 37.80 15.60 15.29
C ARG A 44 36.59 16.29 14.67
N LEU A 45 36.80 17.44 14.05
CA LEU A 45 35.78 18.12 13.24
C LEU A 45 35.57 17.36 11.92
N LEU A 46 34.32 17.20 11.51
CA LEU A 46 33.96 16.57 10.24
C LEU A 46 34.02 17.59 9.10
N THR A 47 35.21 17.94 8.62
CA THR A 47 35.39 18.91 7.51
C THR A 47 35.15 18.32 6.12
N GLU A 48 34.94 17.00 6.05
CA GLU A 48 34.57 16.25 4.85
C GLU A 48 33.54 15.16 5.22
N PRO A 49 32.79 14.61 4.25
CA PRO A 49 31.93 13.45 4.49
C PRO A 49 32.77 12.24 4.88
N VAL A 50 32.41 11.56 5.98
CA VAL A 50 33.13 10.38 6.46
C VAL A 50 32.21 9.16 6.37
N ALA A 51 32.65 8.11 5.68
CA ALA A 51 31.95 6.84 5.68
C ALA A 51 31.84 6.32 7.12
N TRP A 52 30.67 5.86 7.49
CA TRP A 52 30.40 5.33 8.82
C TRP A 52 29.79 3.94 8.68
N PRO A 53 30.58 2.94 8.25
CA PRO A 53 30.09 1.58 8.07
C PRO A 53 29.86 0.91 9.43
N GLY A 54 28.82 0.08 9.54
CA GLY A 54 28.47 -0.68 10.75
C GLY A 54 29.31 -1.94 10.89
N GLU A 55 30.65 -1.80 10.88
CA GLU A 55 31.61 -2.90 10.85
C GLU A 55 31.69 -3.63 12.20
N GLY A 56 30.70 -4.48 12.50
CA GLY A 56 30.69 -5.33 13.69
C GLY A 56 30.44 -4.57 15.00
N ARG A 57 30.21 -3.25 14.95
CA ARG A 57 29.76 -2.43 16.08
C ARG A 57 28.50 -1.65 15.70
N VAL A 58 27.55 -1.66 16.62
CA VAL A 58 26.34 -0.83 16.52
C VAL A 58 26.74 0.64 16.56
N ARG A 59 26.29 1.41 15.57
CA ARG A 59 26.56 2.86 15.51
C ARG A 59 25.86 3.57 16.67
N ARG A 60 26.60 4.46 17.33
CA ARG A 60 26.08 5.31 18.40
C ARG A 60 26.53 6.75 18.21
N ALA A 61 25.66 7.69 18.58
CA ALA A 61 25.96 9.12 18.51
C ALA A 61 25.41 9.84 19.75
N GLY A 62 26.16 10.84 20.22
CA GLY A 62 25.67 11.81 21.20
C GLY A 62 25.04 13.02 20.51
N VAL A 63 23.93 13.53 21.04
CA VAL A 63 23.34 14.83 20.66
C VAL A 63 23.21 15.68 21.92
N SER A 64 23.91 16.81 21.97
CA SER A 64 23.85 17.77 23.07
C SER A 64 23.06 19.01 22.69
N SER A 65 22.30 19.56 23.63
CA SER A 65 21.63 20.86 23.49
C SER A 65 21.72 21.65 24.78
N PHE A 66 22.20 22.90 24.68
CA PHE A 66 22.47 23.77 25.82
C PHE A 66 21.65 25.06 25.66
N GLY A 67 20.66 25.23 26.53
CA GLY A 67 19.78 26.41 26.52
C GLY A 67 20.43 27.60 27.21
N VAL A 68 20.10 28.81 26.76
CA VAL A 68 20.59 30.06 27.37
C VAL A 68 20.17 30.23 28.83
N SER A 69 19.10 29.56 29.26
CA SER A 69 18.67 29.49 30.67
C SER A 69 19.61 28.67 31.57
N GLY A 70 20.58 27.95 30.98
CA GLY A 70 21.46 27.01 31.69
C GLY A 70 20.94 25.57 31.74
N THR A 71 19.75 25.30 31.19
CA THR A 71 19.23 23.93 31.09
C THR A 71 19.93 23.17 29.96
N ASN A 72 20.48 21.99 30.30
CA ASN A 72 21.26 21.17 29.40
C ASN A 72 20.56 19.82 29.18
N ALA A 73 20.59 19.32 27.94
CA ALA A 73 20.12 17.99 27.59
C ALA A 73 21.19 17.25 26.76
N HIS A 74 21.34 15.96 27.00
CA HIS A 74 22.21 15.09 26.23
C HIS A 74 21.49 13.76 25.94
N LEU A 75 21.47 13.35 24.68
CA LEU A 75 20.87 12.11 24.23
C LEU A 75 21.93 11.21 23.62
N ILE A 76 21.83 9.92 23.90
CA ILE A 76 22.59 8.87 23.20
C ILE A 76 21.63 8.17 22.24
N LEU A 77 21.97 8.20 20.96
CA LEU A 77 21.26 7.52 19.89
C LEU A 77 22.01 6.25 19.52
N GLU A 78 21.26 5.20 19.23
CA GLU A 78 21.77 3.92 18.75
C GLU A 78 21.05 3.56 17.44
N GLU A 79 21.79 2.94 16.51
CA GLU A 79 21.22 2.42 15.28
C GLU A 79 20.12 1.38 15.56
N ALA A 80 19.04 1.42 14.76
CA ALA A 80 17.97 0.45 14.86
C ALA A 80 18.49 -0.98 14.55
N PRO A 81 17.99 -2.02 15.23
CA PRO A 81 18.34 -3.40 14.91
C PRO A 81 18.09 -3.71 13.43
N ALA A 82 18.96 -4.53 12.83
CA ALA A 82 18.77 -4.99 11.46
C ALA A 82 17.43 -5.72 11.35
N VAL A 83 16.51 -5.16 10.56
CA VAL A 83 15.25 -5.83 10.24
C VAL A 83 15.55 -6.83 9.14
N ALA A 84 15.50 -8.13 9.47
CA ALA A 84 15.57 -9.16 8.46
C ALA A 84 14.44 -8.92 7.44
N PRO A 85 14.70 -9.05 6.12
CA PRO A 85 13.63 -8.98 5.13
C PRO A 85 12.60 -10.05 5.50
N VAL A 86 11.39 -9.62 5.88
CA VAL A 86 10.26 -10.55 5.97
C VAL A 86 9.96 -10.94 4.53
N PRO A 87 10.03 -12.24 4.16
CA PRO A 87 9.62 -12.66 2.84
C PRO A 87 8.20 -12.17 2.63
N ALA A 88 7.98 -11.31 1.63
CA ALA A 88 6.64 -10.99 1.23
C ALA A 88 5.97 -12.32 0.87
N PRO A 89 4.78 -12.64 1.42
CA PRO A 89 4.04 -13.78 0.91
C PRO A 89 3.91 -13.58 -0.61
N ALA A 90 4.24 -14.61 -1.39
CA ALA A 90 4.08 -14.57 -2.84
C ALA A 90 2.60 -14.36 -3.13
N MET A 91 2.19 -13.10 -3.32
CA MET A 91 0.86 -12.76 -3.76
C MET A 91 0.84 -12.95 -5.28
N ASP A 92 0.69 -14.20 -5.69
CA ASP A 92 0.22 -14.56 -7.04
C ASP A 92 -1.30 -14.32 -7.13
N LEU A 93 -1.78 -13.18 -6.65
CA LEU A 93 -3.14 -12.73 -6.95
C LEU A 93 -3.09 -12.07 -8.33
N PRO A 94 -3.61 -12.72 -9.39
CA PRO A 94 -3.72 -12.10 -10.70
C PRO A 94 -4.73 -10.96 -10.62
N GLY A 95 -4.59 -10.01 -11.54
CA GLY A 95 -5.50 -8.89 -11.68
C GLY A 95 -4.92 -7.55 -11.21
N PRO A 96 -5.73 -6.49 -11.34
CA PRO A 96 -5.29 -5.12 -11.08
C PRO A 96 -5.26 -4.80 -9.58
N VAL A 97 -4.39 -3.87 -9.21
CA VAL A 97 -4.16 -3.45 -7.82
C VAL A 97 -4.76 -2.05 -7.62
N PRO A 98 -5.51 -1.81 -6.53
CA PRO A 98 -6.04 -0.49 -6.22
C PRO A 98 -4.99 0.37 -5.51
N TRP A 99 -4.70 1.55 -6.05
CA TRP A 99 -4.00 2.64 -5.37
C TRP A 99 -5.00 3.67 -4.87
N VAL A 100 -5.19 3.69 -3.55
CA VAL A 100 -6.13 4.59 -2.87
C VAL A 100 -5.41 5.89 -2.49
N VAL A 101 -5.99 7.01 -2.88
CA VAL A 101 -5.54 8.35 -2.44
C VAL A 101 -6.68 9.07 -1.73
N SER A 102 -6.34 9.88 -0.73
CA SER A 102 -7.34 10.68 -0.02
C SER A 102 -6.81 12.08 0.34
N GLY A 103 -7.74 13.02 0.45
CA GLY A 103 -7.52 14.41 0.81
C GLY A 103 -8.71 14.96 1.59
N ARG A 104 -8.54 16.09 2.28
CA ARG A 104 -9.67 16.78 2.92
C ARG A 104 -10.61 17.43 1.91
N ASP A 105 -10.09 17.74 0.74
CA ASP A 105 -10.80 18.35 -0.37
C ASP A 105 -10.27 17.79 -1.71
N ALA A 106 -10.92 18.16 -2.81
CA ALA A 106 -10.54 17.73 -4.16
C ALA A 106 -9.11 18.17 -4.54
N ALA A 107 -8.66 19.33 -4.08
CA ALA A 107 -7.29 19.80 -4.33
C ALA A 107 -6.25 18.94 -3.60
N GLY A 108 -6.57 18.48 -2.39
CA GLY A 108 -5.78 17.53 -1.62
C GLY A 108 -5.64 16.19 -2.34
N VAL A 109 -6.74 15.65 -2.89
CA VAL A 109 -6.69 14.41 -3.69
C VAL A 109 -5.81 14.58 -4.93
N ARG A 110 -6.01 15.66 -5.71
CA ARG A 110 -5.15 15.96 -6.87
C ARG A 110 -3.68 16.07 -6.49
N GLY A 111 -3.38 16.79 -5.41
CA GLY A 111 -2.02 16.97 -4.92
C GLY A 111 -1.38 15.66 -4.46
N GLN A 112 -2.15 14.74 -3.86
CA GLN A 112 -1.65 13.41 -3.52
C GLN A 112 -1.43 12.55 -4.77
N ALA A 113 -2.36 12.59 -5.73
CA ALA A 113 -2.24 11.87 -6.99
C ALA A 113 -0.97 12.29 -7.76
N ALA A 114 -0.74 13.60 -7.88
CA ALA A 114 0.46 14.15 -8.51
C ALA A 114 1.76 13.72 -7.81
N ARG A 115 1.81 13.81 -6.47
CA ARG A 115 2.99 13.36 -5.69
C ARG A 115 3.24 11.86 -5.81
N LEU A 116 2.17 11.05 -5.82
CA LEU A 116 2.29 9.60 -5.99
C LEU A 116 2.79 9.26 -7.39
N ALA A 117 2.30 9.97 -8.42
CA ALA A 117 2.76 9.80 -9.80
C ALA A 117 4.24 10.21 -9.95
N GLU A 118 4.66 11.33 -9.36
CA GLU A 118 6.06 11.76 -9.33
C GLU A 118 6.95 10.72 -8.64
N PHE A 119 6.54 10.24 -7.47
CA PHE A 119 7.24 9.17 -6.75
C PHE A 119 7.36 7.90 -7.60
N ALA A 120 6.28 7.45 -8.22
CA ALA A 120 6.25 6.24 -9.04
C ALA A 120 7.17 6.36 -10.26
N ARG A 121 7.17 7.52 -10.94
CA ARG A 121 8.10 7.80 -12.05
C ARG A 121 9.57 7.78 -11.59
N GLY A 122 9.85 8.39 -10.43
CA GLY A 122 11.19 8.41 -9.86
C GLY A 122 11.70 7.01 -9.53
N GLN A 123 10.85 6.15 -8.95
CA GLN A 123 11.21 4.75 -8.66
C GLN A 123 11.42 3.93 -9.93
N ARG A 124 10.55 4.10 -10.93
CA ARG A 124 10.68 3.45 -12.24
C ARG A 124 11.99 3.81 -12.95
N ALA A 125 12.43 5.06 -12.84
CA ALA A 125 13.71 5.49 -13.40
C ALA A 125 14.93 4.87 -12.67
N ALA A 126 14.77 4.52 -11.39
CA ALA A 126 15.83 3.98 -10.54
C ALA A 126 15.95 2.44 -10.59
N GLY A 127 14.89 1.72 -10.97
CA GLY A 127 14.88 0.26 -10.97
C GLY A 127 13.56 -0.38 -11.39
N PRO A 128 13.45 -1.72 -11.32
CA PRO A 128 12.26 -2.45 -11.76
C PRO A 128 11.06 -2.19 -10.85
N THR A 129 9.92 -1.83 -11.44
CA THR A 129 8.63 -1.59 -10.77
C THR A 129 7.63 -2.68 -11.13
N GLY A 130 7.93 -3.92 -10.75
CA GLY A 130 7.07 -5.08 -11.00
C GLY A 130 5.88 -5.19 -10.04
N ARG A 131 5.13 -6.29 -10.13
CA ARG A 131 3.90 -6.54 -9.33
C ARG A 131 4.11 -6.41 -7.82
N GLU A 132 5.20 -6.93 -7.28
CA GLU A 132 5.52 -6.83 -5.84
C GLU A 132 5.67 -5.37 -5.39
N TRP A 133 6.30 -4.54 -6.21
CA TRP A 133 6.47 -3.12 -5.93
C TRP A 133 5.12 -2.39 -5.96
N ILE A 134 4.30 -2.66 -6.97
CA ILE A 134 2.94 -2.10 -7.10
C ILE A 134 2.09 -2.45 -5.87
N ALA A 135 2.10 -3.72 -5.46
CA ALA A 135 1.39 -4.19 -4.27
C ALA A 135 1.94 -3.56 -2.98
N GLY A 136 3.27 -3.43 -2.85
CA GLY A 136 3.91 -2.76 -1.72
C GLY A 136 3.48 -1.29 -1.58
N VAL A 137 3.36 -0.57 -2.69
CA VAL A 137 2.80 0.79 -2.71
C VAL A 137 1.35 0.78 -2.22
N ALA A 138 0.51 -0.14 -2.71
CA ALA A 138 -0.88 -0.25 -2.30
C ALA A 138 -1.03 -0.51 -0.79
N VAL A 139 -0.23 -1.42 -0.22
CA VAL A 139 -0.18 -1.68 1.22
C VAL A 139 0.25 -0.43 2.00
N GLY A 140 1.26 0.29 1.50
CA GLY A 140 1.70 1.55 2.09
C GLY A 140 0.62 2.63 2.09
N LEU A 141 -0.21 2.69 1.04
CA LEU A 141 -1.35 3.59 0.92
C LEU A 141 -2.49 3.18 1.87
N ALA A 142 -2.75 1.88 2.03
CA ALA A 142 -3.76 1.37 2.96
C ALA A 142 -3.45 1.69 4.43
N GLY A 143 -2.18 1.89 4.78
CA GLY A 143 -1.75 2.36 6.11
C GLY A 143 -1.87 3.87 6.34
N ARG A 144 -2.33 4.65 5.36
CA ARG A 144 -2.54 6.10 5.49
C ARG A 144 -3.93 6.40 6.06
N ALA A 145 -4.08 7.59 6.64
CA ALA A 145 -5.38 8.08 7.07
C ALA A 145 -6.35 8.17 5.88
N ALA A 146 -7.58 7.67 6.04
CA ALA A 146 -8.63 7.73 5.03
C ALA A 146 -9.45 9.03 5.20
N LEU A 147 -9.01 10.10 4.53
CA LEU A 147 -9.66 11.40 4.58
C LEU A 147 -11.00 11.42 3.82
N GLU A 148 -11.71 12.54 3.90
CA GLU A 148 -13.10 12.70 3.48
C GLU A 148 -13.29 12.53 1.97
N GLN A 149 -12.38 13.10 1.17
CA GLN A 149 -12.37 12.95 -0.28
C GLN A 149 -11.43 11.82 -0.65
N ARG A 150 -11.93 10.84 -1.42
CA ARG A 150 -11.21 9.61 -1.75
C ARG A 150 -11.33 9.33 -3.24
N ALA A 151 -10.26 8.81 -3.81
CA ALA A 151 -10.25 8.29 -5.15
C ALA A 151 -9.38 7.03 -5.19
N VAL A 152 -9.70 6.14 -6.13
CA VAL A 152 -8.99 4.88 -6.32
C VAL A 152 -8.63 4.78 -7.79
N VAL A 153 -7.35 4.55 -8.06
CA VAL A 153 -6.87 4.15 -9.38
C VAL A 153 -6.62 2.65 -9.35
N VAL A 154 -7.11 1.92 -10.34
CA VAL A 154 -6.99 0.47 -10.43
C VAL A 154 -6.22 0.16 -11.70
N GLY A 155 -5.11 -0.57 -11.59
CA GLY A 155 -4.28 -0.93 -12.74
C GLY A 155 -3.49 -2.21 -12.53
N ALA A 156 -3.25 -2.95 -13.61
CA ALA A 156 -2.49 -4.20 -13.63
C ALA A 156 -0.98 -4.00 -13.70
N ASP A 157 -0.55 -2.84 -14.21
CA ASP A 157 0.84 -2.41 -14.27
C ASP A 157 1.01 -0.94 -13.87
N VAL A 158 2.27 -0.49 -13.80
CA VAL A 158 2.58 0.87 -13.34
C VAL A 158 2.19 1.92 -14.38
N GLU A 159 2.12 1.58 -15.66
CA GLU A 159 1.71 2.46 -16.74
C GLU A 159 0.22 2.82 -16.61
N GLU A 160 -0.64 1.82 -16.42
CA GLU A 160 -2.08 2.03 -16.16
C GLU A 160 -2.30 2.86 -14.89
N LEU A 161 -1.56 2.57 -13.82
CA LEU A 161 -1.63 3.30 -12.57
C LEU A 161 -1.17 4.77 -12.72
N LEU A 162 -0.08 5.01 -13.46
CA LEU A 162 0.39 6.35 -13.74
C LEU A 162 -0.62 7.14 -14.58
N ALA A 163 -1.20 6.53 -15.61
CA ALA A 163 -2.22 7.16 -16.43
C ALA A 163 -3.43 7.58 -15.59
N GLY A 164 -3.96 6.68 -14.77
CA GLY A 164 -5.10 7.00 -13.90
C GLY A 164 -4.76 8.04 -12.81
N LEU A 165 -3.52 8.08 -12.32
CA LEU A 165 -3.08 9.14 -11.40
C LEU A 165 -2.97 10.50 -12.08
N ASP A 166 -2.50 10.55 -13.33
CA ASP A 166 -2.43 11.78 -14.11
C ASP A 166 -3.82 12.31 -14.43
N GLU A 167 -4.74 11.43 -14.83
CA GLU A 167 -6.15 11.77 -15.01
C GLU A 167 -6.74 12.34 -13.72
N LEU A 168 -6.56 11.63 -12.60
CA LEU A 168 -7.06 12.06 -11.29
C LEU A 168 -6.46 13.41 -10.86
N ALA A 169 -5.18 13.64 -11.13
CA ALA A 169 -4.52 14.92 -10.86
C ALA A 169 -5.08 16.07 -11.70
N ALA A 170 -5.70 15.79 -12.84
CA ALA A 170 -6.36 16.78 -13.71
C ALA A 170 -7.85 17.01 -13.39
N VAL A 171 -8.48 16.16 -12.57
CA VAL A 171 -9.92 16.28 -12.24
C VAL A 171 -10.21 17.52 -11.39
N GLU A 172 -10.93 18.48 -11.95
CA GLU A 172 -11.28 19.73 -11.25
C GLU A 172 -12.38 19.54 -10.20
N GLN A 173 -13.32 18.63 -10.43
CA GLN A 173 -14.51 18.41 -9.60
C GLN A 173 -14.54 16.98 -9.07
N SER A 174 -14.64 16.83 -7.75
CA SER A 174 -14.92 15.54 -7.11
C SER A 174 -16.34 15.55 -6.53
N PRO A 175 -17.08 14.44 -6.63
CA PRO A 175 -18.39 14.34 -5.99
C PRO A 175 -18.25 14.56 -4.47
N PRO A 176 -19.28 15.12 -3.81
CA PRO A 176 -19.24 15.33 -2.37
C PRO A 176 -19.09 14.00 -1.64
N ALA A 177 -18.41 14.04 -0.48
CA ALA A 177 -18.30 12.88 0.39
C ALA A 177 -19.71 12.47 0.83
N THR A 178 -20.09 11.24 0.52
CA THR A 178 -21.36 10.67 0.98
C THR A 178 -21.19 10.14 2.41
N ALA A 179 -22.19 10.38 3.25
CA ALA A 179 -22.31 9.66 4.52
C ALA A 179 -22.39 8.15 4.25
N ASP A 180 -21.91 7.33 5.19
CA ASP A 180 -21.98 5.87 5.09
C ASP A 180 -23.44 5.42 5.23
N PRO A 181 -24.13 5.01 4.15
CA PRO A 181 -25.54 4.67 4.20
C PRO A 181 -25.78 3.22 4.65
N GLY A 182 -24.72 2.50 5.07
CA GLY A 182 -24.75 1.05 5.24
C GLY A 182 -24.61 0.32 3.91
N ILE A 183 -24.31 -0.97 3.99
CA ILE A 183 -24.03 -1.84 2.83
C ILE A 183 -25.25 -2.74 2.59
N VAL A 184 -25.79 -2.73 1.36
CA VAL A 184 -26.84 -3.66 0.93
C VAL A 184 -26.30 -4.57 -0.17
N PHE A 185 -26.37 -5.88 0.03
CA PHE A 185 -26.11 -6.84 -1.06
C PHE A 185 -27.39 -7.09 -1.85
N VAL A 186 -27.32 -6.89 -3.16
CA VAL A 186 -28.44 -7.09 -4.08
C VAL A 186 -28.17 -8.35 -4.92
N PHE A 187 -29.12 -9.28 -4.89
CA PHE A 187 -29.04 -10.60 -5.52
C PHE A 187 -30.06 -10.69 -6.66
N PRO A 188 -29.73 -10.18 -7.87
CA PRO A 188 -30.68 -10.17 -8.98
C PRO A 188 -31.06 -11.57 -9.45
N GLY A 189 -32.23 -11.68 -10.09
CA GLY A 189 -32.67 -12.90 -10.75
C GLY A 189 -31.93 -13.19 -12.07
N GLN A 190 -32.59 -13.94 -12.96
CA GLN A 190 -32.04 -14.30 -14.26
C GLN A 190 -31.89 -13.08 -15.20
N GLY A 191 -30.81 -13.05 -15.98
CA GLY A 191 -30.55 -12.01 -16.99
C GLY A 191 -29.09 -11.55 -17.05
N GLY A 192 -28.31 -11.75 -15.97
CA GLY A 192 -26.91 -11.34 -15.87
C GLY A 192 -25.88 -12.42 -16.24
N GLN A 193 -26.32 -13.62 -16.63
CA GLN A 193 -25.44 -14.73 -16.94
C GLN A 193 -24.68 -14.54 -18.26
N TRP A 194 -23.45 -15.06 -18.33
CA TRP A 194 -22.64 -15.12 -19.55
C TRP A 194 -21.70 -16.34 -19.51
N VAL A 195 -21.22 -16.78 -20.68
CA VAL A 195 -20.38 -17.99 -20.82
C VAL A 195 -19.01 -17.76 -20.20
N GLY A 196 -18.64 -18.58 -19.20
CA GLY A 196 -17.38 -18.45 -18.49
C GLY A 196 -17.41 -17.50 -17.28
N MET A 197 -18.60 -17.07 -16.84
CA MET A 197 -18.73 -16.28 -15.61
C MET A 197 -18.08 -16.99 -14.43
N GLY A 198 -17.34 -16.26 -13.60
CA GLY A 198 -16.65 -16.81 -12.43
C GLY A 198 -15.45 -17.73 -12.70
N ARG A 199 -15.13 -18.06 -13.97
CA ARG A 199 -14.01 -18.95 -14.33
C ARG A 199 -12.66 -18.45 -13.81
N GLU A 200 -12.37 -17.17 -13.99
CA GLU A 200 -11.13 -16.58 -13.50
C GLU A 200 -11.08 -16.61 -11.97
N LEU A 201 -12.20 -16.28 -11.31
CA LEU A 201 -12.30 -16.28 -9.85
C LEU A 201 -12.10 -17.66 -9.24
N LEU A 202 -12.55 -18.74 -9.92
CA LEU A 202 -12.26 -20.12 -9.50
C LEU A 202 -10.76 -20.41 -9.43
N GLY A 203 -9.97 -19.86 -10.36
CA GLY A 203 -8.53 -20.10 -10.42
C GLY A 203 -7.70 -19.15 -9.55
N SER A 204 -8.24 -17.97 -9.20
CA SER A 204 -7.47 -16.87 -8.61
C SER A 204 -7.88 -16.49 -7.18
N TRP A 205 -9.09 -16.84 -6.74
CA TRP A 205 -9.61 -16.45 -5.43
C TRP A 205 -10.04 -17.69 -4.62
N PRO A 206 -9.21 -18.16 -3.67
CA PRO A 206 -9.48 -19.35 -2.89
C PRO A 206 -10.85 -19.31 -2.19
N VAL A 207 -11.24 -18.16 -1.62
CA VAL A 207 -12.54 -17.98 -0.96
C VAL A 207 -13.72 -18.23 -1.92
N PHE A 208 -13.60 -17.77 -3.16
CA PHE A 208 -14.61 -18.02 -4.19
C PHE A 208 -14.66 -19.51 -4.54
N ALA A 209 -13.50 -20.12 -4.81
CA ALA A 209 -13.39 -21.52 -5.17
C ALA A 209 -13.93 -22.46 -4.07
N GLU A 210 -13.61 -22.18 -2.81
CA GLU A 210 -14.10 -22.93 -1.64
C GLU A 210 -15.62 -22.85 -1.53
N ARG A 211 -16.20 -21.65 -1.67
CA ARG A 211 -17.66 -21.48 -1.61
C ARG A 211 -18.36 -22.14 -2.79
N MET A 212 -17.77 -22.08 -3.98
CA MET A 212 -18.26 -22.77 -5.17
C MET A 212 -18.29 -24.29 -4.97
N ALA A 213 -17.24 -24.88 -4.38
CA ALA A 213 -17.20 -26.31 -4.07
C ALA A 213 -18.27 -26.72 -3.03
N VAL A 214 -18.60 -25.84 -2.07
CA VAL A 214 -19.72 -26.07 -1.15
C VAL A 214 -21.05 -26.08 -1.90
N CYS A 215 -21.25 -25.13 -2.83
CA CYS A 215 -22.48 -25.05 -3.63
C CYS A 215 -22.65 -26.27 -4.53
N GLU A 216 -21.57 -26.74 -5.16
CA GLU A 216 -21.60 -27.95 -6.01
C GLU A 216 -22.06 -29.18 -5.22
N ARG A 217 -21.51 -29.40 -4.02
CA ARG A 217 -21.95 -30.51 -3.15
C ARG A 217 -23.41 -30.40 -2.74
N ALA A 218 -23.91 -29.18 -2.53
CA ALA A 218 -25.30 -28.94 -2.16
C ALA A 218 -26.27 -29.19 -3.33
N LEU A 219 -25.85 -28.88 -4.56
CA LEU A 219 -26.67 -29.05 -5.77
C LEU A 219 -26.65 -30.49 -6.30
N ALA A 220 -25.57 -31.23 -6.09
CA ALA A 220 -25.35 -32.57 -6.66
C ALA A 220 -26.55 -33.55 -6.54
N PRO A 221 -27.36 -33.57 -5.47
CA PRO A 221 -28.53 -34.46 -5.39
C PRO A 221 -29.71 -34.07 -6.30
N PHE A 222 -29.71 -32.86 -6.86
CA PHE A 222 -30.85 -32.27 -7.56
C PHE A 222 -30.59 -32.03 -9.06
N VAL A 223 -29.35 -32.21 -9.53
CA VAL A 223 -28.93 -31.89 -10.90
C VAL A 223 -28.14 -33.04 -11.52
N ASP A 224 -28.12 -33.11 -12.85
CA ASP A 224 -27.40 -34.10 -13.65
C ASP A 224 -26.11 -33.56 -14.31
N TRP A 225 -25.69 -32.36 -13.91
CA TRP A 225 -24.53 -31.64 -14.45
C TRP A 225 -23.58 -31.18 -13.32
N SER A 226 -22.31 -30.95 -13.63
CA SER A 226 -21.34 -30.37 -12.68
C SER A 226 -21.30 -28.85 -12.76
N LEU A 227 -21.33 -28.21 -11.60
CA LEU A 227 -21.27 -26.75 -11.48
C LEU A 227 -19.92 -26.21 -11.98
N VAL A 228 -18.83 -26.90 -11.69
CA VAL A 228 -17.49 -26.53 -12.15
C VAL A 228 -17.38 -26.70 -13.66
N GLU A 229 -17.91 -27.78 -14.23
CA GLU A 229 -17.90 -27.99 -15.68
C GLU A 229 -18.70 -26.91 -16.41
N VAL A 230 -19.87 -26.50 -15.88
CA VAL A 230 -20.66 -25.43 -16.48
C VAL A 230 -19.92 -24.08 -16.47
N LEU A 231 -19.21 -23.74 -15.39
CA LEU A 231 -18.47 -22.47 -15.29
C LEU A 231 -17.17 -22.46 -16.12
N THR A 232 -16.49 -23.60 -16.19
CA THR A 232 -15.21 -23.73 -16.91
C THR A 232 -15.38 -24.06 -18.39
N GLY A 233 -16.51 -24.66 -18.77
CA GLY A 233 -16.86 -25.02 -20.13
C GLY A 233 -17.19 -23.82 -21.02
N SER A 234 -17.11 -24.05 -22.34
CA SER A 234 -17.39 -23.06 -23.38
C SER A 234 -18.68 -23.34 -24.17
N ASP A 235 -19.51 -24.27 -23.70
CA ASP A 235 -20.76 -24.63 -24.37
C ASP A 235 -21.84 -23.59 -24.08
N GLU A 236 -22.24 -22.84 -25.11
CA GLU A 236 -23.25 -21.79 -25.00
C GLU A 236 -24.65 -22.35 -24.69
N ALA A 237 -24.89 -23.66 -24.95
CA ALA A 237 -26.17 -24.29 -24.68
C ALA A 237 -26.57 -24.23 -23.20
N TRP A 238 -25.59 -24.17 -22.29
CA TRP A 238 -25.83 -24.03 -20.85
C TRP A 238 -26.56 -22.73 -20.49
N VAL A 239 -26.28 -21.63 -21.20
CA VAL A 239 -26.88 -20.31 -20.94
C VAL A 239 -28.36 -20.26 -21.34
N GLY A 240 -28.81 -21.17 -22.22
CA GLY A 240 -30.21 -21.29 -22.62
C GLY A 240 -31.07 -22.15 -21.69
N ARG A 241 -30.45 -22.97 -20.82
CA ARG A 241 -31.15 -23.91 -19.94
C ARG A 241 -31.47 -23.28 -18.58
N VAL A 242 -32.74 -22.96 -18.34
CA VAL A 242 -33.19 -22.32 -17.09
C VAL A 242 -32.87 -23.17 -15.86
N ASP A 243 -33.01 -24.49 -15.98
CA ASP A 243 -32.70 -25.49 -14.95
C ASP A 243 -31.21 -25.57 -14.59
N VAL A 244 -30.34 -25.00 -15.42
CA VAL A 244 -28.91 -24.85 -15.18
C VAL A 244 -28.59 -23.44 -14.71
N VAL A 245 -29.05 -22.42 -15.44
CA VAL A 245 -28.70 -21.02 -15.21
C VAL A 245 -29.09 -20.54 -13.83
N GLN A 246 -30.28 -20.88 -13.32
CA GLN A 246 -30.73 -20.40 -12.02
C GLN A 246 -29.87 -20.94 -10.86
N PRO A 247 -29.62 -22.26 -10.73
CA PRO A 247 -28.71 -22.78 -9.73
C PRO A 247 -27.27 -22.26 -9.84
N VAL A 248 -26.76 -22.10 -11.07
CA VAL A 248 -25.40 -21.57 -11.29
C VAL A 248 -25.30 -20.10 -10.86
N LEU A 249 -26.27 -19.26 -11.23
CA LEU A 249 -26.33 -17.86 -10.79
C LEU A 249 -26.41 -17.76 -9.27
N TRP A 250 -27.25 -18.59 -8.63
CA TRP A 250 -27.30 -18.66 -7.16
C TRP A 250 -25.92 -18.96 -6.57
N ALA A 251 -25.24 -19.99 -7.05
CA ALA A 251 -23.93 -20.38 -6.56
C ALA A 251 -22.87 -19.27 -6.76
N VAL A 252 -22.88 -18.60 -7.91
CA VAL A 252 -21.99 -17.47 -8.18
C VAL A 252 -22.27 -16.31 -7.22
N MET A 253 -23.53 -15.91 -7.05
CA MET A 253 -23.86 -14.78 -6.19
C MET A 253 -23.50 -15.02 -4.72
N VAL A 254 -23.79 -16.21 -4.17
CA VAL A 254 -23.38 -16.53 -2.79
C VAL A 254 -21.87 -16.65 -2.65
N SER A 255 -21.16 -17.08 -3.70
CA SER A 255 -19.69 -17.12 -3.70
C SER A 255 -19.06 -15.73 -3.77
N LEU A 256 -19.64 -14.81 -4.55
CA LEU A 256 -19.23 -13.40 -4.56
C LEU A 256 -19.50 -12.71 -3.22
N ALA A 257 -20.61 -13.03 -2.55
CA ALA A 257 -20.90 -12.50 -1.22
C ALA A 257 -19.79 -12.87 -0.21
N GLU A 258 -19.22 -14.07 -0.31
CA GLU A 258 -18.11 -14.47 0.55
C GLU A 258 -16.79 -13.78 0.21
N VAL A 259 -16.53 -13.51 -1.07
CA VAL A 259 -15.36 -12.71 -1.48
C VAL A 259 -15.44 -11.31 -0.87
N TRP A 260 -16.61 -10.66 -0.94
CA TRP A 260 -16.81 -9.36 -0.30
C TRP A 260 -16.61 -9.41 1.22
N ARG A 261 -17.16 -10.44 1.88
CA ARG A 261 -16.99 -10.63 3.33
C ARG A 261 -15.54 -10.87 3.72
N ALA A 262 -14.78 -11.62 2.92
CA ALA A 262 -13.35 -11.82 3.13
C ALA A 262 -12.54 -10.52 2.97
N ALA A 263 -13.00 -9.59 2.13
CA ALA A 263 -12.46 -8.24 2.03
C ALA A 263 -12.94 -7.29 3.15
N GLY A 264 -13.70 -7.79 4.14
CA GLY A 264 -14.23 -7.01 5.27
C GLY A 264 -15.53 -6.26 4.97
N VAL A 265 -16.13 -6.45 3.79
CA VAL A 265 -17.41 -5.84 3.42
C VAL A 265 -18.55 -6.77 3.84
N VAL A 266 -19.24 -6.42 4.92
CA VAL A 266 -20.36 -7.18 5.48
C VAL A 266 -21.66 -6.40 5.25
N PRO A 267 -22.70 -7.00 4.66
CA PRO A 267 -23.95 -6.29 4.41
C PRO A 267 -24.75 -6.08 5.70
N ASP A 268 -25.35 -4.90 5.84
CA ASP A 268 -26.36 -4.57 6.84
C ASP A 268 -27.74 -5.11 6.46
N ALA A 269 -27.99 -5.23 5.15
CA ALA A 269 -29.21 -5.81 4.60
C ALA A 269 -28.95 -6.55 3.29
N VAL A 270 -29.88 -7.43 2.92
CA VAL A 270 -29.88 -8.13 1.64
C VAL A 270 -31.23 -7.98 0.94
N VAL A 271 -31.22 -7.88 -0.38
CA VAL A 271 -32.42 -7.83 -1.23
C VAL A 271 -32.22 -8.75 -2.43
N GLY A 272 -33.23 -9.53 -2.79
CA GLY A 272 -33.26 -10.41 -3.97
C GLY A 272 -34.59 -10.35 -4.68
#